data_AF-R6DYQ0-F1
#
_entry.id   AF-R6DYQ0-F1
#
_cell.length_a   1.000
_cell.length_b   1.000
_cell.length_c   1.000
_cell.angle_alpha   90.00
_cell.angle_beta   90.00
_cell.angle_gamma   90.00
#
_symmetry.space_group_name_H-M   'P 1'
#
loop_
_entity.id
_entity.type
_entity.pdbx_description
1 polymer ?
#
loop_
_entity_poly.entity_id
_entity_poly.type
_entity_poly.pdbx_seq_one_letter_code
_entity_poly.pdbx_strand_id
1 'polypeptide(L)' 'MRKDEIVMLNEKAAFIAQLESALLSDTERSGLDSICYEYDLTTNDEVIIVIFKGGGIKKILATANSNGANAKAIINAIYD' A
#
# COMPACT_ATOMS: atom_id res chain seq x y z
N MET A 1 -5.55 -20.70 1.34
CA MET A 1 -5.43 -19.90 0.10
C MET A 1 -4.84 -20.76 -0.99
N ARG A 2 -5.29 -20.57 -2.23
CA ARG A 2 -4.78 -21.29 -3.41
C ARG A 2 -3.43 -20.71 -3.85
N LYS A 3 -2.64 -21.50 -4.59
CA LYS A 3 -1.34 -21.05 -5.12
C LYS A 3 -1.45 -19.76 -5.93
N ASP A 4 -2.46 -19.66 -6.78
CA ASP A 4 -2.67 -18.49 -7.64
C ASP A 4 -3.00 -17.23 -6.83
N GLU A 5 -3.73 -17.38 -5.72
CA GLU A 5 -4.01 -16.26 -4.79
C GLU A 5 -2.72 -15.77 -4.14
N ILE A 6 -1.86 -16.68 -3.68
CA ILE A 6 -0.56 -16.32 -3.09
C ILE A 6 0.32 -15.58 -4.11
N VAL A 7 0.33 -16.03 -5.37
CA VAL A 7 1.07 -15.35 -6.44
C VAL A 7 0.56 -13.92 -6.64
N MET A 8 -0.77 -13.73 -6.74
CA MET A 8 -1.35 -12.39 -6.90
C MET A 8 -1.04 -11.46 -5.71
N LEU A 9 -1.09 -11.97 -4.47
CA LEU A 9 -0.74 -11.17 -3.29
C LEU A 9 0.73 -10.77 -3.30
N ASN A 10 1.63 -11.68 -3.70
CA ASN A 10 3.05 -11.38 -3.82
C ASN A 10 3.33 -10.33 -4.90
N GLU A 11 2.63 -10.40 -6.04
CA GLU A 11 2.73 -9.40 -7.11
C GLU A 11 2.26 -8.01 -6.64
N LYS A 12 1.13 -7.95 -5.92
CA LYS A 12 0.66 -6.70 -5.32
C LYS A 12 1.64 -6.17 -4.29
N ALA A 13 2.11 -7.00 -3.36
CA ALA A 13 3.09 -6.61 -2.35
C ALA A 13 4.37 -6.03 -2.98
N ALA A 14 4.90 -6.69 -4.01
CA ALA A 14 6.07 -6.22 -4.74
C ALA A 14 5.82 -4.88 -5.45
N PHE A 15 4.66 -4.71 -6.07
CA PHE A 15 4.26 -3.44 -6.69
C PHE A 15 4.19 -2.29 -5.66
N ILE A 16 3.58 -2.54 -4.49
CA ILE A 16 3.48 -1.54 -3.42
C ILE A 16 4.87 -1.16 -2.89
N ALA A 17 5.77 -2.12 -2.68
CA ALA A 17 7.14 -1.84 -2.22
C ALA A 17 7.95 -0.98 -3.22
N GLN A 18 7.77 -1.21 -4.53
CA GLN A 18 8.40 -0.37 -5.55
C GLN A 18 7.83 1.06 -5.56
N LEU A 19 6.50 1.18 -5.40
CA LEU A 19 5.84 2.48 -5.32
C LEU A 19 6.28 3.25 -4.06
N GLU A 20 6.37 2.58 -2.91
CA GLU A 20 6.92 3.16 -1.68
C GLU A 20 8.32 3.73 -1.92
N SER A 21 9.22 2.94 -2.50
CA SER A 21 10.59 3.36 -2.81
C SER A 21 10.62 4.62 -3.69
N ALA A 22 9.74 4.69 -4.69
CA ALA A 22 9.62 5.86 -5.56
C ALA A 22 9.10 7.09 -4.79
N LEU A 23 8.10 6.93 -3.94
CA LEU A 23 7.49 8.04 -3.20
C LEU A 23 8.37 8.55 -2.06
N LEU A 24 9.14 7.67 -1.41
CA LEU A 24 10.14 8.05 -0.40
C LEU A 24 11.26 8.93 -0.98
N SER A 25 11.46 8.94 -2.30
CA SER A 25 12.42 9.85 -2.94
C SER A 25 12.01 11.33 -2.85
N ASP A 26 10.72 11.60 -2.67
CA ASP A 26 10.15 12.95 -2.49
C ASP A 26 10.12 13.33 -1.00
N THR A 27 11.31 13.42 -0.40
CA THR A 27 11.46 13.55 1.07
C THR A 27 10.92 14.86 1.63
N GLU A 28 10.88 15.93 0.83
CA GLU A 28 10.46 17.27 1.26
C GLU A 28 8.94 17.45 1.28
N ARG A 29 8.19 16.74 0.42
CA ARG A 29 6.75 16.98 0.24
C ARG A 29 5.85 15.83 0.69
N SER A 30 6.32 14.58 0.61
CA SER A 30 5.46 13.43 0.90
C SER A 30 5.08 13.31 2.37
N GLY A 31 5.96 13.74 3.30
CA GLY A 31 5.78 13.45 4.73
C GLY A 31 5.72 11.95 5.07
N LEU A 32 6.01 11.10 4.10
CA LEU A 32 5.87 9.64 4.15
C LEU A 32 7.02 9.05 4.96
N ASP A 33 6.69 8.11 5.85
CA ASP A 33 7.66 7.28 6.57
C ASP A 33 7.77 5.90 5.92
N SER A 34 6.64 5.22 5.71
CA SER A 34 6.59 3.90 5.09
C SER A 34 5.20 3.56 4.54
N ILE A 35 5.15 2.56 3.65
CA ILE A 35 3.91 1.96 3.14
C ILE A 35 4.00 0.44 3.30
N CYS A 36 3.07 -0.13 4.06
CA CYS A 36 2.96 -1.57 4.25
C CYS A 36 1.80 -2.15 3.45
N TYR A 37 1.95 -3.39 2.98
CA TYR A 37 0.87 -4.19 2.41
C TYR A 37 0.71 -5.45 3.24
N GLU A 38 -0.52 -5.72 3.69
CA GLU A 38 -0.84 -6.81 4.59
C GLU A 38 -2.08 -7.56 4.11
N TYR A 39 -2.13 -8.86 4.40
CA TYR A 39 -3.34 -9.67 4.26
C TYR A 39 -3.87 -9.99 5.67
N ASP A 40 -5.02 -9.42 6.02
CA ASP A 40 -5.68 -9.68 7.30
C ASP A 40 -6.44 -11.01 7.21
N LEU A 41 -5.95 -12.04 7.91
CA LEU A 41 -6.59 -13.35 7.96
C LEU A 41 -7.93 -13.36 8.70
N THR A 42 -8.19 -12.36 9.55
CA THR A 42 -9.41 -12.26 10.35
C THR A 42 -10.58 -11.79 9.50
N THR A 43 -10.36 -10.76 8.68
CA THR A 43 -11.39 -10.21 7.78
C THR A 43 -11.29 -10.75 6.36
N ASN A 44 -10.20 -11.47 6.04
CA ASN A 44 -9.87 -11.96 4.71
C ASN A 44 -9.73 -10.82 3.69
N ASP A 45 -9.11 -9.73 4.13
CA ASP A 45 -8.90 -8.52 3.33
C ASP A 45 -7.43 -8.23 3.06
N GLU A 46 -7.18 -7.58 1.93
CA GLU A 46 -5.90 -6.95 1.65
C GLU A 46 -5.96 -5.49 2.12
N VAL A 47 -4.96 -5.06 2.88
CA VAL A 47 -4.89 -3.71 3.44
C VAL A 47 -3.55 -3.09 3.12
N ILE A 48 -3.57 -1.86 2.62
CA ILE A 48 -2.39 -1.01 2.49
C ILE A 48 -2.41 0.00 3.65
N ILE A 49 -1.29 0.14 4.34
CA ILE A 49 -1.12 1.04 5.47
C ILE A 49 -0.08 2.08 5.08
N VAL A 50 -0.47 3.36 5.03
CA VAL A 50 0.43 4.49 4.80
C VAL A 50 0.75 5.13 6.15
N ILE A 51 2.04 5.19 6.49
CA ILE A 51 2.55 5.73 7.74
C ILE A 51 3.29 7.03 7.43
N PHE A 52 2.95 8.10 8.15
CA PHE A 52 3.57 9.41 8.01
C PHE A 52 4.59 9.65 9.12
N LYS A 53 5.63 10.45 8.85
CA LYS A 53 6.71 10.77 9.81
C LYS A 53 6.20 11.38 11.13
N GLY A 54 5.02 11.99 11.12
CA GLY A 54 4.34 12.53 12.32
C GLY A 54 3.53 11.49 13.13
N GLY A 55 3.59 10.20 12.77
CA GLY A 55 2.82 9.13 13.41
C GLY A 55 1.39 8.98 12.90
N GLY A 56 0.98 9.79 11.91
CA GLY A 56 -0.31 9.63 11.24
C GLY A 56 -0.37 8.32 10.45
N ILE A 57 -1.53 7.67 10.43
CA ILE A 57 -1.75 6.42 9.70
C ILE A 57 -3.01 6.55 8.86
N LYS A 58 -2.93 6.15 7.58
CA LYS A 58 -4.09 5.94 6.70
C LYS A 58 -4.14 4.47 6.27
N LYS A 59 -5.33 3.87 6.32
CA LYS A 59 -5.58 2.49 5.85
C LYS A 59 -6.41 2.52 4.58
N ILE A 60 -6.02 1.71 3.59
CA ILE A 60 -6.68 1.60 2.29
C ILE A 60 -7.06 0.13 2.10
N LEU A 61 -8.35 -0.13 1.85
CA LEU A 61 -8.81 -1.47 1.48
C LEU A 61 -8.35 -1.78 0.04
N ALA A 62 -7.49 -2.78 -0.09
CA ALA A 62 -6.89 -3.22 -1.35
C ALA A 62 -7.55 -4.49 -1.92
N THR A 63 -8.49 -5.09 -1.18
CA THR A 63 -9.26 -6.26 -1.61
C THR A 63 -9.90 -5.98 -2.96
N ALA A 64 -9.67 -6.86 -3.93
CA ALA A 64 -10.17 -6.76 -5.31
C ALA A 64 -9.68 -5.54 -6.12
N ASN A 65 -8.83 -4.66 -5.55
CA ASN A 65 -8.26 -3.55 -6.32
C ASN A 65 -7.17 -4.04 -7.27
N SER A 66 -7.05 -3.35 -8.40
CA SER A 66 -5.88 -3.42 -9.26
C SER A 66 -4.72 -2.60 -8.70
N ASN A 67 -3.50 -2.87 -9.15
CA ASN A 67 -2.31 -2.07 -8.81
C ASN A 67 -2.50 -0.59 -9.16
N GLY A 68 -3.14 -0.29 -10.30
CA GLY A 68 -3.43 1.10 -10.69
C GLY A 68 -4.41 1.81 -9.76
N ALA A 69 -5.42 1.10 -9.23
CA ALA A 69 -6.34 1.67 -8.25
C ALA A 69 -5.64 1.92 -6.89
N ASN A 70 -4.83 0.96 -6.44
CA ASN A 70 -4.04 1.10 -5.22
C ASN A 70 -3.05 2.26 -5.30
N ALA A 71 -2.35 2.41 -6.43
CA ALA A 71 -1.40 3.51 -6.63
C ALA A 71 -2.07 4.88 -6.51
N LYS A 72 -3.24 5.06 -7.15
CA LYS A 72 -4.02 6.31 -7.04
C LYS A 72 -4.43 6.58 -5.60
N ALA A 73 -4.97 5.57 -4.90
CA ALA A 73 -5.38 5.73 -3.51
C ALA A 73 -4.22 6.11 -2.59
N ILE A 74 -3.03 5.54 -2.79
CA ILE A 74 -1.81 5.89 -2.06
C ILE A 74 -1.38 7.33 -2.34
N ILE A 75 -1.30 7.72 -3.62
CA ILE A 75 -0.88 9.06 -4.03
C ILE A 75 -1.83 10.10 -3.42
N ASN A 76 -3.14 9.89 -3.53
CA ASN A 76 -4.13 10.75 -2.91
C ASN A 76 -4.00 10.77 -1.38
N ALA A 77 -3.72 9.63 -0.75
CA ALA A 77 -3.52 9.58 0.70
C ALA A 77 -2.35 10.48 1.16
N ILE A 78 -1.32 10.62 0.33
CA ILE A 78 -0.08 11.36 0.64
C ILE A 78 -0.18 12.84 0.26
N TYR A 79 -0.78 13.15 -0.89
CA TYR A 79 -0.68 14.49 -1.51
C TYR A 79 -1.99 15.28 -1.59
N ASP A 80 -3.15 14.68 -1.28
CA ASP A 80 -4.43 15.42 -1.12
C ASP A 80 -4.59 15.93 0.33
#